data_AF-A0A2D7RE87-F1
#
_entry.id   AF-A0A2D7RE87-F1
#
_cell.length_a   1.000
_cell.length_b   1.000
_cell.length_c   1.000
_cell.angle_alpha   90.00
_cell.angle_beta   90.00
_cell.angle_gamma   90.00
#
_symmetry.space_group_name_H-M   'P 1'
#
loop_
_entity.id
_entity.type
_entity.pdbx_description
1 polymer ?
#
loop_
_entity_poly.entity_id
_entity_poly.type
_entity_poly.pdbx_seq_one_letter_code
_entity_poly.pdbx_strand_id
1 'polypeptide(L)'
;MKSLFDKYFRDDPPNLDEIFKNFAKKIKNKRKDQLENPNGPIYGLASAVFLLFFIIWFLSGIHIISPSERGVVLRFGAYNRTLLPGPSWVPSIIDRVYLVNVTRDYSLKQKAEMLTKDKNIVDVELSVVFRVVDANKYLFSAVNPLDSVNQATASALRQVVGNTTLDGILTQQRAMVRDEAEKQIIETVNTYDIGIEIIDVNLEPARPPQQVSAAFDDAIKALEDEKRYIN
;
A
#
# COMPACT_ATOMS: atom_id res chain seq x y z
N MET A 1 69.02 -9.03 -12.62
CA MET A 1 67.65 -9.20 -12.07
C MET A 1 67.60 -8.84 -10.57
N LYS A 2 68.11 -7.65 -10.20
CA LYS A 2 68.18 -7.22 -8.78
C LYS A 2 68.21 -5.68 -8.61
N SER A 3 67.63 -4.93 -9.55
CA SER A 3 67.70 -3.45 -9.55
C SER A 3 66.37 -2.74 -9.81
N LEU A 4 65.24 -3.45 -9.79
CA LEU A 4 63.91 -2.86 -9.99
C LEU A 4 63.01 -2.93 -8.75
N PHE A 5 63.50 -3.52 -7.65
CA PHE A 5 62.71 -3.69 -6.42
C PHE A 5 63.06 -2.68 -5.31
N ASP A 6 64.12 -1.89 -5.49
CA ASP A 6 64.67 -1.02 -4.43
C ASP A 6 64.24 0.46 -4.55
N LYS A 7 63.45 0.81 -5.58
CA LYS A 7 63.07 2.20 -5.88
C LYS A 7 61.76 2.66 -5.22
N TYR A 8 61.03 1.78 -4.52
CA TYR A 8 59.71 2.10 -3.97
C TYR A 8 59.67 2.23 -2.44
N PHE A 9 60.81 2.03 -1.75
CA PHE A 9 60.86 2.00 -0.28
C PHE A 9 61.70 3.14 0.34
N ARG A 10 61.95 4.22 -0.40
CA ARG A 10 62.56 5.46 0.12
C ARG A 10 61.75 6.68 -0.30
N ASP A 11 60.48 6.72 0.07
CA ASP A 11 59.78 7.99 0.23
C ASP A 11 59.39 8.05 1.71
N ASP A 12 60.07 8.90 2.48
CA ASP A 12 59.59 9.29 3.81
C ASP A 12 58.11 9.68 3.68
N PRO A 13 57.23 9.25 4.61
CA PRO A 13 55.79 9.46 4.46
C PRO A 13 55.54 10.96 4.22
N PRO A 14 54.73 11.33 3.21
CA PRO A 14 54.45 12.74 2.90
C PRO A 14 54.09 13.46 4.19
N ASN A 15 54.93 14.42 4.59
CA ASN A 15 54.85 15.06 5.90
C ASN A 15 53.48 15.73 6.06
N LEU A 16 52.59 15.08 6.81
CA LEU A 16 51.23 15.55 7.10
C LEU A 16 51.24 16.93 7.75
N ASP A 17 52.31 17.26 8.48
CA ASP A 17 52.54 18.57 9.10
C ASP A 17 52.69 19.71 8.10
N GLU A 18 53.24 19.44 6.91
CA GLU A 18 53.43 20.46 5.88
C GLU A 18 52.11 20.74 5.15
N ILE A 19 51.32 19.69 4.92
CA ILE A 19 49.95 19.78 4.40
C ILE A 19 49.07 20.54 5.40
N PHE A 20 49.19 20.24 6.70
CA PHE A 20 48.43 20.90 7.75
C PHE A 20 48.84 22.36 7.95
N LYS A 21 50.14 22.67 7.93
CA LYS A 21 50.66 24.05 7.97
C LYS A 21 50.22 24.85 6.77
N ASN A 22 50.28 24.29 5.56
CA ASN A 22 49.89 24.99 4.34
C ASN A 22 48.37 25.22 4.30
N PHE A 23 47.57 24.28 4.80
CA PHE A 23 46.13 24.45 4.96
C PHE A 23 45.79 25.50 6.03
N ALA A 24 46.44 25.43 7.20
CA ALA A 24 46.28 26.41 8.27
C ALA A 24 46.72 27.81 7.85
N LYS A 25 47.81 27.93 7.08
CA LYS A 25 48.31 29.20 6.54
C LYS A 25 47.37 29.76 5.47
N LYS A 26 46.77 28.90 4.65
CA LYS A 26 45.76 29.29 3.64
C LYS A 26 44.44 29.75 4.29
N ILE A 27 44.01 29.10 5.38
CA ILE A 27 42.86 29.55 6.20
C ILE A 27 43.17 30.87 6.91
N LYS A 28 44.37 31.01 7.47
CA LYS A 28 44.80 32.22 8.18
C LYS A 28 44.90 33.43 7.25
N ASN A 29 45.40 33.26 6.03
CA ASN A 29 45.44 34.33 5.03
C ASN A 29 44.04 34.71 4.55
N LYS A 30 43.14 33.74 4.34
CA LYS A 30 41.73 34.00 3.97
C LYS A 30 40.95 34.74 5.06
N ARG A 31 41.35 34.58 6.33
CA ARG A 31 40.85 35.34 7.49
C ARG A 31 41.35 36.79 7.53
N LYS A 32 42.52 37.09 6.94
CA LYS A 32 43.13 38.42 6.97
C LYS A 32 42.54 39.35 5.89
N ASP A 33 42.18 38.81 4.73
CA ASP A 33 41.45 39.54 3.67
C ASP A 33 39.99 39.89 4.08
N GLN A 34 39.47 39.23 5.13
CA GLN A 34 38.13 39.46 5.66
C GLN A 34 38.06 40.62 6.67
N LEU A 35 39.21 41.22 7.04
CA LEU A 35 39.31 42.35 7.97
C LEU A 35 39.38 43.74 7.30
N GLU A 36 39.53 43.81 5.98
CA GLU A 36 39.60 45.08 5.22
C GLU A 36 38.26 45.52 4.61
N ASN A 37 37.22 44.68 4.70
CA ASN A 37 35.92 44.96 4.11
C ASN A 37 34.84 44.91 5.21
N PRO A 38 34.19 46.03 5.56
CA PRO A 38 33.24 46.09 6.70
C PRO A 38 32.01 45.16 6.52
N ASN A 39 31.75 44.71 5.28
CA ASN A 39 30.70 43.74 4.98
C ASN A 39 31.19 42.27 4.96
N GLY A 40 32.51 42.03 4.97
CA GLY A 40 33.14 40.70 4.97
C GLY A 40 32.75 39.77 6.14
N PRO A 41 32.62 40.25 7.40
CA PRO A 41 32.13 39.42 8.49
C PRO A 41 30.63 39.08 8.34
N ILE A 42 29.83 39.97 7.75
CA ILE A 42 28.41 39.75 7.49
C ILE A 42 28.22 38.67 6.42
N TYR A 43 28.97 38.72 5.31
CA TYR A 43 28.94 37.67 4.29
C TYR A 43 29.46 36.32 4.81
N GLY A 44 30.45 36.34 5.71
CA GLY A 44 30.96 35.13 6.37
C GLY A 44 29.88 34.46 7.23
N LEU A 45 29.22 35.21 8.10
CA LEU A 45 28.11 34.72 8.92
C LEU A 45 26.91 34.27 8.08
N ALA A 46 26.52 35.06 7.07
CA ALA A 46 25.43 34.70 6.16
C ALA A 46 25.71 33.39 5.40
N SER A 47 26.93 33.18 4.94
CA SER A 47 27.33 31.94 4.27
C SER A 47 27.27 30.72 5.19
N ALA A 48 27.66 30.88 6.46
CA ALA A 48 27.60 29.81 7.46
C ALA A 48 26.14 29.45 7.82
N VAL A 49 25.27 30.44 7.97
CA VAL A 49 23.84 30.24 8.23
C VAL A 49 23.17 29.55 7.04
N PHE A 50 23.47 29.98 5.81
CA PHE A 50 22.94 29.34 4.61
C PHE A 50 23.38 27.87 4.48
N LEU A 51 24.65 27.58 4.77
CA LEU A 51 25.18 26.23 4.76
C LEU A 51 24.49 25.34 5.81
N LEU A 52 24.31 25.87 7.03
CA LEU A 52 23.60 25.18 8.11
C LEU A 52 22.14 24.90 7.73
N PHE A 53 21.44 25.88 7.15
CA PHE A 53 20.07 25.72 6.67
C PHE A 53 19.98 24.61 5.60
N PHE A 54 20.90 24.60 4.63
CA PHE A 54 20.90 23.60 3.56
C PHE A 54 21.19 22.19 4.10
N ILE A 55 22.07 22.08 5.09
CA ILE A 55 22.36 20.81 5.78
C ILE A 55 21.11 20.30 6.51
N ILE A 56 20.44 21.16 7.30
CA ILE A 56 19.20 20.81 8.01
C ILE A 56 18.12 20.39 7.00
N TRP A 57 17.96 21.14 5.91
CA TRP A 57 16.99 20.84 4.86
C TRP A 57 17.28 19.50 4.17
N PHE A 58 18.55 19.21 3.87
CA PHE A 58 18.96 17.95 3.25
C PHE A 58 18.71 16.76 4.18
N LEU A 59 19.13 16.86 5.45
CA LEU A 59 18.91 15.83 6.47
C LEU A 59 17.41 15.59 6.74
N SER A 60 16.63 16.67 6.77
CA SER A 60 15.18 16.60 6.98
C SER A 60 14.45 15.88 5.85
N GLY A 61 15.05 15.72 4.67
CA GLY A 61 14.42 15.05 3.53
C GLY A 61 14.54 13.53 3.53
N ILE A 62 15.38 12.95 4.40
CA ILE A 62 15.62 11.50 4.41
C ILE A 62 14.45 10.78 5.07
N HIS A 63 13.74 9.96 4.30
CA HIS A 63 12.65 9.11 4.75
C HIS A 63 12.94 7.65 4.43
N ILE A 64 12.74 6.76 5.40
CA ILE A 64 12.91 5.32 5.23
C ILE A 64 11.53 4.71 5.08
N ILE A 65 11.30 4.03 3.97
CA ILE A 65 10.00 3.42 3.65
C ILE A 65 10.07 1.92 3.93
N SER A 66 9.05 1.41 4.62
CA SER A 66 8.90 0.00 4.96
C SER A 66 8.71 -0.87 3.70
N PRO A 67 9.21 -2.12 3.66
CA PRO A 67 8.96 -3.04 2.55
C PRO A 67 7.48 -3.32 2.26
N SER A 68 6.63 -3.23 3.28
CA SER A 68 5.18 -3.41 3.17
C SER A 68 4.44 -2.19 2.63
N GLU A 69 5.12 -1.05 2.48
CA GLU A 69 4.52 0.23 2.14
C GLU A 69 5.09 0.80 0.84
N ARG A 70 4.28 1.60 0.15
CA ARG A 70 4.70 2.42 -0.98
C ARG A 70 4.43 3.88 -0.64
N GLY A 71 5.44 4.72 -0.86
CA GLY A 71 5.31 6.16 -0.67
C GLY A 71 4.89 6.83 -1.97
N VAL A 72 3.70 7.41 -2.02
CA VAL A 72 3.27 8.24 -3.15
C VAL A 72 3.63 9.69 -2.87
N VAL A 73 4.45 10.28 -3.74
CA VAL A 73 4.95 11.64 -3.58
C VAL A 73 4.13 12.60 -4.43
N LEU A 74 3.55 13.59 -3.76
CA LEU A 74 2.93 14.75 -4.39
C LEU A 74 3.88 15.93 -4.34
N ARG A 75 4.11 16.60 -5.46
CA ARG A 75 4.81 17.88 -5.52
C ARG A 75 3.80 18.98 -5.84
N PHE A 76 3.67 19.97 -4.96
CA PHE A 76 2.65 21.02 -5.08
C PHE A 76 1.21 20.48 -5.32
N GLY A 77 0.91 19.28 -4.82
CA GLY A 77 -0.38 18.62 -4.98
C GLY A 77 -0.54 17.77 -6.25
N ALA A 78 0.40 17.78 -7.18
CA ALA A 78 0.40 16.90 -8.35
C ALA A 78 1.24 15.63 -8.10
N TYR A 79 0.80 14.49 -8.63
CA TYR A 79 1.57 13.25 -8.60
C TYR A 79 2.92 13.44 -9.28
N ASN A 80 4.00 13.08 -8.59
CA ASN A 80 5.36 13.14 -9.13
C ASN A 80 5.92 11.73 -9.36
N ARG A 81 5.95 10.92 -8.30
CA ARG A 81 6.54 9.58 -8.34
C ARG A 81 6.08 8.70 -7.18
N THR A 82 6.16 7.40 -7.39
CA THR A 82 5.99 6.38 -6.35
C THR A 82 7.37 5.90 -5.89
N LEU A 83 7.58 5.83 -4.58
CA LEU A 83 8.82 5.40 -3.96
C LEU A 83 8.79 3.91 -3.67
N LEU A 84 9.91 3.26 -3.98
CA LEU A 84 10.18 1.87 -3.64
C LEU A 84 10.65 1.77 -2.17
N PRO A 85 10.57 0.57 -1.56
CA PRO A 85 11.13 0.33 -0.24
C PRO A 85 12.60 0.74 -0.10
N GLY A 86 12.95 1.27 1.07
CA GLY A 86 14.32 1.67 1.40
C GLY A 86 14.48 3.18 1.66
N PRO A 87 15.74 3.65 1.73
CA PRO A 87 16.04 5.06 1.96
C PRO A 87 15.66 5.89 0.73
N SER A 88 14.84 6.90 0.95
CA SER A 88 14.40 7.83 -0.09
C SER A 88 14.62 9.26 0.40
N TRP A 89 15.04 10.15 -0.51
CA TRP A 89 15.18 11.56 -0.21
C TRP A 89 14.03 12.34 -0.85
N VAL A 90 13.24 12.99 -0.01
CA VAL A 90 12.07 13.79 -0.40
C VAL A 90 12.11 15.14 0.33
N PRO A 91 12.20 16.26 -0.40
CA PRO A 91 12.25 17.59 0.20
C PRO A 91 10.90 17.98 0.82
N SER A 92 10.83 17.95 2.16
CA SER A 92 9.60 18.12 2.97
C SER A 92 8.84 19.45 2.77
N ILE A 93 9.49 20.49 2.24
CA ILE A 93 8.85 21.82 2.04
C ILE A 93 7.89 21.82 0.83
N ILE A 94 8.24 21.10 -0.24
CA ILE A 94 7.50 21.14 -1.52
C ILE A 94 6.77 19.83 -1.82
N ASP A 95 7.28 18.73 -1.25
CA ASP A 95 6.82 17.39 -1.54
C ASP A 95 6.10 16.82 -0.30
N ARG A 96 4.93 16.19 -0.52
CA ARG A 96 4.18 15.45 0.50
C ARG A 96 4.23 13.96 0.19
N VAL A 97 4.43 13.13 1.19
CA VAL A 97 4.50 11.66 1.04
C VAL A 97 3.29 11.02 1.71
N TYR A 98 2.56 10.19 0.96
CA TYR A 98 1.49 9.34 1.47
C TYR A 98 1.94 7.89 1.46
N LEU A 99 1.88 7.22 2.61
CA LEU A 99 2.26 5.82 2.74
C LEU A 99 1.02 4.94 2.60
N VAL A 100 1.08 3.98 1.68
CA VAL A 100 0.01 2.99 1.46
C VAL A 100 0.59 1.60 1.63
N ASN A 101 -0.10 0.77 2.40
CA ASN A 101 0.32 -0.60 2.59
C ASN A 101 -0.12 -1.46 1.40
N VAL A 102 0.86 -2.08 0.73
CA VAL A 102 0.63 -2.92 -0.46
C VAL A 102 0.78 -4.41 -0.18
N THR A 103 1.11 -4.79 1.05
CA THR A 103 1.30 -6.21 1.43
C THR A 103 0.15 -6.73 2.30
N ARG A 104 -0.56 -5.82 2.97
CA ARG A 104 -1.68 -6.16 3.84
C ARG A 104 -2.88 -6.59 3.01
N ASP A 105 -3.45 -7.72 3.40
CA ASP A 105 -4.75 -8.18 2.91
C ASP A 105 -5.86 -7.55 3.74
N TYR A 106 -6.85 -7.02 3.03
CA TYR A 106 -8.05 -6.44 3.60
C TYR A 106 -9.20 -7.40 3.34
N SER A 107 -10.03 -7.65 4.36
CA SER A 107 -11.23 -8.46 4.24
C SER A 107 -12.45 -7.58 4.41
N LEU A 108 -13.34 -7.63 3.42
CA LEU A 108 -14.63 -6.97 3.43
C LEU A 108 -15.73 -8.03 3.45
N LYS A 109 -16.72 -7.86 4.32
CA LYS A 109 -17.85 -8.77 4.45
C LYS A 109 -19.14 -8.03 4.12
N GLN A 110 -19.92 -8.59 3.21
CA GLN A 110 -21.22 -8.09 2.83
C GLN A 110 -22.29 -9.11 3.18
N LYS A 111 -23.22 -8.74 4.06
CA LYS A 111 -24.37 -9.55 4.44
C LYS A 111 -25.66 -8.90 3.95
N ALA A 112 -26.58 -9.70 3.43
CA ALA A 112 -27.91 -9.24 3.10
C ALA A 112 -28.91 -10.39 3.00
N GLU A 113 -30.15 -10.11 3.35
CA GLU A 113 -31.31 -10.94 3.07
C GLU A 113 -31.78 -10.65 1.63
N MET A 114 -31.91 -11.69 0.82
CA MET A 114 -32.20 -11.56 -0.60
C MET A 114 -33.21 -12.58 -1.09
N LEU A 115 -33.88 -12.25 -2.19
CA LEU A 115 -34.79 -13.15 -2.90
C LEU A 115 -34.04 -13.86 -4.03
N THR A 116 -34.12 -15.19 -4.05
CA THR A 116 -33.59 -16.03 -5.13
C THR A 116 -34.49 -16.04 -6.36
N LYS A 117 -34.01 -16.62 -7.46
CA LYS A 117 -34.77 -16.79 -8.72
C LYS A 117 -36.11 -17.51 -8.55
N ASP A 118 -36.16 -18.47 -7.63
CA ASP A 118 -37.34 -19.28 -7.30
C ASP A 118 -38.18 -18.72 -6.14
N LYS A 119 -37.96 -17.44 -5.77
CA LYS A 119 -38.72 -16.69 -4.76
C LYS A 119 -38.53 -17.19 -3.33
N ASN A 120 -37.39 -17.78 -3.03
CA ASN A 120 -37.01 -18.10 -1.65
C ASN A 120 -36.24 -16.93 -1.04
N ILE A 121 -36.44 -16.71 0.25
CA ILE A 121 -35.72 -15.69 1.02
C ILE A 121 -34.53 -16.37 1.69
N VAL A 122 -33.34 -15.81 1.51
CA VAL A 122 -32.09 -16.35 2.02
C VAL A 122 -31.21 -15.27 2.65
N ASP A 123 -30.57 -15.62 3.75
CA ASP A 123 -29.48 -14.82 4.32
C ASP A 123 -28.17 -15.24 3.66
N VAL A 124 -27.54 -14.32 2.93
CA VAL A 124 -26.29 -14.57 2.19
C VAL A 124 -25.20 -13.64 2.70
N GLU A 125 -24.00 -14.19 2.86
CA GLU A 125 -22.80 -13.44 3.24
C GLU A 125 -21.66 -13.73 2.25
N LEU A 126 -21.10 -12.66 1.68
CA LEU A 126 -19.92 -12.73 0.81
C LEU A 126 -18.74 -12.05 1.50
N SER A 127 -17.63 -12.75 1.62
CA SER A 127 -16.35 -12.21 2.08
C SER A 127 -15.42 -12.02 0.90
N VAL A 128 -14.93 -10.81 0.68
CA VAL A 128 -13.96 -10.47 -0.36
C VAL A 128 -12.64 -10.11 0.30
N VAL A 129 -11.57 -10.77 -0.12
CA VAL A 129 -10.20 -10.45 0.29
C VAL A 129 -9.51 -9.74 -0.86
N PHE A 130 -8.92 -8.59 -0.58
CA PHE A 130 -8.23 -7.77 -1.58
C PHE A 130 -6.97 -7.14 -1.02
N ARG A 131 -6.10 -6.70 -1.92
CA ARG A 131 -4.83 -6.02 -1.61
C ARG A 131 -4.60 -4.85 -2.55
N VAL A 132 -3.95 -3.81 -2.05
CA VAL A 132 -3.55 -2.67 -2.88
C VAL A 132 -2.30 -3.02 -3.70
N VAL A 133 -2.38 -2.92 -5.02
CA VAL A 133 -1.25 -3.15 -5.93
C VAL A 133 -0.64 -1.84 -6.40
N ASP A 134 -1.48 -0.86 -6.75
CA ASP A 134 -1.05 0.47 -7.17
C ASP A 134 -1.51 1.52 -6.16
N ALA A 135 -0.57 2.00 -5.36
CA ALA A 135 -0.80 3.02 -4.34
C ALA A 135 -1.22 4.38 -4.92
N ASN A 136 -0.81 4.72 -6.15
CA ASN A 136 -1.19 5.98 -6.78
C ASN A 136 -2.68 5.96 -7.12
N LYS A 137 -3.10 4.91 -7.84
CA LYS A 137 -4.51 4.72 -8.20
C LYS A 137 -5.41 4.57 -6.96
N TYR A 138 -4.94 3.84 -5.95
CA TYR A 138 -5.68 3.70 -4.70
C TYR A 138 -5.95 5.05 -4.00
N LEU A 139 -5.01 6.00 -4.05
CA LEU A 139 -5.19 7.31 -3.40
C LEU A 139 -5.98 8.31 -4.23
N PHE A 140 -5.93 8.22 -5.57
CA PHE A 140 -6.41 9.31 -6.44
C PHE A 140 -7.43 8.91 -7.51
N SER A 141 -7.62 7.62 -7.80
CA SER A 141 -8.63 7.18 -8.79
C SER A 141 -10.06 7.27 -8.25
N ALA A 142 -10.27 7.06 -6.95
CA ALA A 142 -11.59 7.10 -6.32
C ALA A 142 -11.56 7.86 -4.98
N VAL A 143 -12.67 8.54 -4.66
CA VAL A 143 -12.83 9.29 -3.40
C VAL A 143 -12.75 8.34 -2.19
N ASN A 144 -13.39 7.18 -2.29
CA ASN A 144 -13.30 6.11 -1.29
C ASN A 144 -13.23 4.74 -1.99
N PRO A 145 -12.02 4.19 -2.20
CA PRO A 145 -11.84 2.90 -2.85
C PRO A 145 -12.53 1.75 -2.11
N LEU A 146 -12.59 1.81 -0.78
CA LEU A 146 -13.22 0.78 0.06
C LEU A 146 -14.73 0.73 -0.19
N ASP A 147 -15.38 1.90 -0.28
CA ASP A 147 -16.80 1.98 -0.59
C ASP A 147 -17.08 1.49 -2.02
N SER A 148 -16.20 1.77 -2.98
CA SER A 148 -16.33 1.24 -4.35
C SER A 148 -16.29 -0.29 -4.38
N VAL A 149 -15.34 -0.92 -3.66
CA VAL A 149 -15.30 -2.38 -3.54
C VAL A 149 -16.54 -2.92 -2.82
N ASN A 150 -17.01 -2.23 -1.77
CA ASN A 150 -18.23 -2.62 -1.06
C ASN A 150 -19.46 -2.58 -1.97
N GLN A 151 -19.64 -1.50 -2.72
CA GLN A 151 -20.77 -1.34 -3.65
C GLN A 151 -20.70 -2.35 -4.80
N ALA A 152 -19.52 -2.58 -5.37
CA ALA A 152 -19.31 -3.61 -6.39
C ALA A 152 -19.67 -5.00 -5.84
N THR A 153 -19.20 -5.32 -4.63
CA THR A 153 -19.51 -6.57 -3.92
C THR A 153 -21.02 -6.74 -3.69
N ALA A 154 -21.69 -5.71 -3.17
CA ALA A 154 -23.12 -5.74 -2.91
C ALA A 154 -23.96 -5.83 -4.19
N SER A 155 -23.47 -5.26 -5.30
CA SER A 155 -24.11 -5.35 -6.62
C SER A 155 -23.97 -6.76 -7.20
N ALA A 156 -22.75 -7.30 -7.25
CA ALA A 156 -22.47 -8.65 -7.73
C ALA A 156 -23.24 -9.70 -6.92
N LEU A 157 -23.27 -9.55 -5.59
CA LEU A 157 -24.03 -10.46 -4.72
C LEU A 157 -25.52 -10.46 -5.08
N ARG A 158 -26.14 -9.30 -5.28
CA ARG A 158 -27.55 -9.21 -5.71
C ARG A 158 -27.79 -9.85 -7.07
N GLN A 159 -26.91 -9.59 -8.03
CA GLN A 159 -27.05 -10.10 -9.38
C GLN A 159 -26.93 -11.64 -9.41
N VAL A 160 -25.97 -12.20 -8.69
CA VAL A 160 -25.73 -13.64 -8.65
C VAL A 160 -26.83 -14.37 -7.88
N VAL A 161 -27.22 -13.88 -6.69
CA VAL A 161 -28.27 -14.50 -5.89
C VAL A 161 -29.63 -14.42 -6.57
N GLY A 162 -29.97 -13.27 -7.17
CA GLY A 162 -31.25 -13.09 -7.88
C GLY A 162 -31.40 -13.96 -9.13
N ASN A 163 -30.28 -14.39 -9.73
CA ASN A 163 -30.28 -15.28 -10.91
C ASN A 163 -30.12 -16.77 -10.57
N THR A 164 -29.91 -17.11 -9.30
CA THR A 164 -29.69 -18.49 -8.83
C THR A 164 -30.87 -18.97 -7.99
N THR A 165 -31.15 -20.27 -8.01
CA THR A 165 -32.18 -20.90 -7.15
C THR A 165 -31.61 -21.19 -5.75
N LEU A 166 -32.50 -21.39 -4.76
CA LEU A 166 -32.09 -21.74 -3.39
C LEU A 166 -31.17 -22.98 -3.36
N ASP A 167 -31.57 -24.04 -4.06
CA ASP A 167 -30.81 -25.28 -4.14
C ASP A 167 -29.40 -25.07 -4.70
N GLY A 168 -29.26 -24.20 -5.71
CA GLY A 168 -27.95 -23.87 -6.29
C GLY A 168 -27.01 -23.16 -5.31
N ILE A 169 -27.56 -22.31 -4.44
CA ILE A 169 -26.78 -21.58 -3.43
C ILE A 169 -26.37 -22.51 -2.26
N LEU A 170 -27.20 -23.49 -1.92
CA LEU A 170 -26.97 -24.41 -0.79
C LEU A 170 -26.10 -25.63 -1.16
N THR A 171 -26.07 -26.02 -2.44
CA THR A 171 -25.45 -27.28 -2.88
C THR A 171 -24.19 -27.08 -3.75
N GLN A 172 -24.01 -27.92 -4.77
CA GLN A 172 -22.78 -28.02 -5.58
C GLN A 172 -22.55 -26.81 -6.49
N GLN A 173 -23.60 -26.06 -6.82
CA GLN A 173 -23.46 -24.85 -7.65
C GLN A 173 -22.88 -23.67 -6.86
N ARG A 174 -22.71 -23.76 -5.53
CA ARG A 174 -22.09 -22.71 -4.71
C ARG A 174 -20.72 -22.28 -5.23
N ALA A 175 -19.90 -23.23 -5.71
CA ALA A 175 -18.61 -22.92 -6.31
C ALA A 175 -18.76 -22.08 -7.59
N MET A 176 -19.70 -22.46 -8.48
CA MET A 176 -19.97 -21.71 -9.71
C MET A 176 -20.52 -20.31 -9.42
N VAL A 177 -21.39 -20.19 -8.40
CA VAL A 177 -21.96 -18.93 -7.92
C VAL A 177 -20.86 -18.01 -7.37
N ARG A 178 -19.92 -18.58 -6.61
CA ARG A 178 -18.74 -17.85 -6.11
C ARG A 178 -17.87 -17.35 -7.25
N ASP A 179 -17.57 -18.21 -8.23
CA ASP A 179 -16.72 -17.87 -9.38
C ASP A 179 -17.36 -16.77 -10.26
N GLU A 180 -18.68 -16.84 -10.47
CA GLU A 180 -19.42 -15.81 -11.21
C GLU A 180 -19.46 -14.48 -10.44
N ALA A 181 -19.64 -14.53 -9.12
CA ALA A 181 -19.58 -13.33 -8.27
C ALA A 181 -18.18 -12.71 -8.30
N GLU A 182 -17.13 -13.52 -8.18
CA GLU A 182 -15.74 -13.09 -8.26
C GLU A 182 -15.46 -12.37 -9.58
N LYS A 183 -15.88 -12.96 -10.70
CA LYS A 183 -15.75 -12.36 -12.03
C LYS A 183 -16.45 -11.00 -12.12
N GLN A 184 -17.69 -10.89 -11.65
CA GLN A 184 -18.45 -9.64 -11.69
C GLN A 184 -17.84 -8.54 -10.81
N ILE A 185 -17.30 -8.92 -9.64
CA ILE A 185 -16.59 -8.00 -8.74
C ILE A 185 -15.33 -7.49 -9.44
N ILE A 186 -14.51 -8.38 -10.02
CA ILE A 186 -13.28 -8.02 -10.72
C ILE A 186 -13.59 -7.09 -11.91
N GLU A 187 -14.60 -7.40 -12.73
CA GLU A 187 -14.99 -6.56 -13.86
C GLU A 187 -15.43 -5.16 -13.42
N THR A 188 -16.25 -5.09 -12.36
CA THR A 188 -16.72 -3.82 -11.79
C THR A 188 -15.58 -3.00 -11.21
N VAL A 189 -14.71 -3.62 -10.40
CA VAL A 189 -13.57 -2.95 -9.75
C VAL A 189 -12.55 -2.46 -10.79
N ASN A 190 -12.28 -3.25 -11.83
CA ASN A 190 -11.38 -2.86 -12.93
C ASN A 190 -11.92 -1.68 -13.72
N THR A 191 -13.25 -1.55 -13.86
CA THR A 191 -13.87 -0.39 -14.52
C THR A 191 -13.55 0.93 -13.81
N TYR A 192 -13.44 0.90 -12.48
CA TYR A 192 -13.07 2.09 -11.68
C TYR A 192 -11.56 2.32 -11.55
N ASP A 193 -10.73 1.37 -12.02
CA ASP A 193 -9.26 1.43 -12.01
C ASP A 193 -8.66 1.96 -10.69
N ILE A 194 -9.14 1.43 -9.57
CA ILE A 194 -8.81 1.89 -8.21
C ILE A 194 -7.50 1.29 -7.64
N GLY A 195 -6.73 0.56 -8.44
CA GLY A 195 -5.43 0.02 -8.04
C GLY A 195 -5.47 -1.11 -7.00
N ILE A 196 -6.60 -1.80 -6.89
CA ILE A 196 -6.82 -2.93 -5.99
C ILE A 196 -6.88 -4.23 -6.79
N GLU A 197 -6.31 -5.29 -6.24
CA GLU A 197 -6.42 -6.66 -6.73
C GLU A 197 -7.28 -7.48 -5.78
N ILE A 198 -8.27 -8.19 -6.34
CA ILE A 198 -9.08 -9.16 -5.61
C ILE A 198 -8.27 -10.46 -5.51
N ILE A 199 -8.03 -10.92 -4.29
CA ILE A 199 -7.23 -12.11 -3.99
C ILE A 199 -8.12 -13.34 -3.89
N ASP A 200 -9.25 -13.21 -3.20
CA ASP A 200 -10.20 -14.30 -3.03
C ASP A 200 -11.60 -13.76 -2.75
N VAL A 201 -12.60 -14.53 -3.15
CA VAL A 201 -14.01 -14.30 -2.87
C VAL A 201 -14.58 -15.57 -2.30
N ASN A 202 -15.13 -15.48 -1.09
CA ASN A 202 -15.77 -16.58 -0.40
C ASN A 202 -17.25 -16.27 -0.16
N LEU A 203 -18.12 -17.17 -0.62
CA LEU A 203 -19.55 -17.14 -0.36
C LEU A 203 -19.83 -18.02 0.86
N GLU A 204 -20.18 -17.44 1.99
CA GLU A 204 -20.54 -18.20 3.19
C GLU A 204 -21.83 -18.99 2.97
N PRO A 205 -22.04 -20.12 3.68
CA PRO A 205 -23.25 -20.93 3.54
C PRO A 205 -24.50 -20.09 3.85
N ALA A 206 -25.40 -20.00 2.87
CA ALA A 206 -26.66 -19.30 3.06
C ALA A 206 -27.50 -20.02 4.12
N ARG A 207 -28.15 -19.25 5.00
CA ARG A 207 -29.03 -19.80 6.03
C ARG A 207 -30.47 -19.32 5.80
N PRO A 208 -31.48 -20.14 6.11
CA PRO A 208 -32.85 -19.65 6.20
C PRO A 208 -32.95 -18.56 7.27
N PRO A 209 -33.87 -17.58 7.12
CA PRO A 209 -34.06 -16.54 8.12
C PRO A 209 -34.41 -17.16 9.47
N GLN A 210 -33.90 -16.57 10.56
CA GLN A 210 -34.02 -17.12 11.92
C GLN A 210 -35.46 -17.43 12.34
N GLN A 211 -36.42 -16.70 11.78
CA GLN A 211 -37.85 -16.82 12.08
C GLN A 211 -38.43 -18.19 11.68
N VAL A 212 -37.84 -18.90 10.71
CA VAL A 212 -38.34 -20.20 10.21
C VAL A 212 -37.31 -21.33 10.30
N SER A 213 -36.07 -21.06 10.71
CA SER A 213 -35.00 -22.07 10.84
C SER A 213 -35.44 -23.24 11.72
N ALA A 214 -36.04 -22.97 12.89
CA ALA A 214 -36.46 -24.03 13.81
C ALA A 214 -37.49 -25.00 13.21
N ALA A 215 -38.44 -24.50 12.41
CA ALA A 215 -39.45 -25.34 11.76
C ALA A 215 -38.87 -26.14 10.57
N PHE A 216 -37.91 -25.57 9.84
CA PHE A 216 -37.17 -26.27 8.79
C PHE A 216 -36.25 -27.35 9.36
N ASP A 217 -35.53 -27.04 10.43
CA ASP A 217 -34.64 -27.97 11.12
C ASP A 217 -35.43 -29.19 11.64
N ASP A 218 -36.63 -28.96 12.21
CA ASP A 218 -37.53 -30.04 12.64
C ASP A 218 -38.06 -30.88 11.46
N ALA A 219 -38.42 -30.27 10.33
CA ALA A 219 -38.90 -30.98 9.14
C ALA A 219 -37.79 -31.82 8.46
N ILE A 220 -36.57 -31.29 8.39
CA ILE A 220 -35.39 -32.01 7.89
C ILE A 220 -35.11 -33.22 8.78
N LYS A 221 -35.13 -33.01 10.11
CA LYS A 221 -34.91 -34.07 11.09
C LYS A 221 -35.95 -35.19 10.97
N ALA A 222 -37.23 -34.84 10.78
CA ALA A 222 -38.30 -35.82 10.56
C ALA A 222 -38.12 -36.62 9.25
N LEU A 223 -37.67 -35.98 8.17
CA LEU A 223 -37.35 -36.63 6.88
C LEU A 223 -36.11 -37.55 6.97
N GLU A 224 -35.10 -37.15 7.72
CA GLU A 224 -33.93 -37.99 7.99
C GLU A 224 -34.30 -39.21 8.84
N ASP A 225 -35.15 -39.03 9.85
CA ASP A 225 -35.65 -40.12 10.68
C ASP A 225 -36.47 -41.12 9.84
N GLU A 226 -37.39 -40.66 8.99
CA GLU A 226 -38.13 -41.52 8.05
C GLU A 226 -37.20 -42.36 7.18
N LYS A 227 -36.16 -41.76 6.60
CA LYS A 227 -35.16 -42.48 5.80
C LYS A 227 -34.35 -43.50 6.60
N ARG A 228 -34.13 -43.27 7.90
CA ARG A 228 -33.50 -44.25 8.80
C ARG A 228 -34.43 -45.41 9.17
N TYR A 229 -35.75 -45.19 9.21
CA TYR A 229 -36.71 -46.26 9.48
C TYR A 229 -36.99 -47.16 8.27
N ILE A 230 -36.68 -46.70 7.05
CA ILE A 230 -36.90 -47.44 5.79
C ILE A 230 -35.69 -48.32 5.40
N ASN A 231 -34.50 -48.01 5.90
CA ASN A 231 -33.25 -48.79 5.68
C ASN A 231 -32.96 -49.75 6.83
#